data_AF-A0A2K9EZV6-F1
#
_entry.id   AF-A0A2K9EZV6-F1
#
_cell.length_a   1.000
_cell.length_b   1.000
_cell.length_c   1.000
_cell.angle_alpha   90.00
_cell.angle_beta   90.00
_cell.angle_gamma   90.00
#
_symmetry.space_group_name_H-M   'P 1'
#
loop_
_entity.id
_entity.type
_entity.pdbx_description
1 polymer ?
#
loop_
_entity_poly.entity_id
_entity_poly.type
_entity_poly.pdbx_seq_one_letter_code
_entity_poly.pdbx_strand_id
1 'polypeptide(L)'
;MGAAMRAFVRALGKCVARELYRCLVAFGTHYTGAIRQPGTAPEQRPAEPEGPPAGHPERLCPGMALTPLEQAIEHELNRRP
;
A
#
# COMPACT_ATOMS: atom_id res chain seq x y z
N MET A 1 25.27 -23.22 -22.64
CA MET A 1 24.33 -22.09 -22.93
C MET A 1 25.12 -20.78 -23.04
N GLY A 2 25.01 -20.07 -24.16
CA GLY A 2 25.78 -18.84 -24.45
C GLY A 2 25.29 -17.62 -23.66
N ALA A 3 26.17 -16.61 -23.50
CA ALA A 3 25.86 -15.38 -22.76
C ALA A 3 24.65 -14.61 -23.33
N ALA A 4 24.47 -14.63 -24.66
CA ALA A 4 23.32 -14.03 -25.33
C ALA A 4 21.98 -14.65 -24.91
N MET A 5 21.93 -15.99 -24.76
CA MET A 5 20.73 -16.70 -24.30
C MET A 5 20.35 -16.29 -22.86
N ARG A 6 21.33 -16.12 -21.97
CA ARG A 6 21.09 -15.65 -20.60
C ARG A 6 20.57 -14.22 -20.55
N ALA A 7 21.11 -13.33 -21.40
CA ALA A 7 20.65 -11.95 -21.50
C ALA A 7 19.21 -11.87 -22.03
N PHE A 8 18.87 -12.68 -23.04
CA PHE A 8 17.53 -12.78 -23.58
C PHE A 8 16.51 -13.25 -22.54
N VAL A 9 16.81 -14.33 -21.81
CA VAL A 9 15.93 -14.84 -20.74
C VAL A 9 15.73 -13.79 -19.64
N ARG A 10 16.79 -13.05 -19.27
CA ARG A 10 16.68 -11.93 -18.30
C ARG A 10 15.81 -10.79 -18.82
N ALA A 11 15.94 -10.43 -20.09
CA ALA A 11 15.13 -9.39 -20.71
C ALA A 11 13.65 -9.80 -20.77
N LEU A 12 13.37 -11.05 -21.15
CA LEU A 12 12.03 -11.62 -21.16
C LEU A 12 11.42 -11.61 -19.75
N GLY A 13 12.16 -12.07 -18.74
CA GLY A 13 11.71 -12.04 -17.34
C GLY A 13 11.37 -10.63 -16.86
N LYS A 14 12.17 -9.62 -17.24
CA LYS A 14 11.89 -8.21 -16.92
C LYS A 14 10.62 -7.70 -17.61
N CYS A 15 10.40 -8.07 -18.88
CA CYS A 15 9.18 -7.69 -19.61
C CYS A 15 7.94 -8.31 -18.98
N VAL A 16 7.98 -9.60 -18.63
CA VAL A 16 6.88 -10.30 -17.98
C VAL A 16 6.58 -9.70 -16.60
N ALA A 17 7.62 -9.47 -15.78
CA ALA A 17 7.44 -8.85 -14.46
C ALA A 17 6.83 -7.44 -14.55
N ARG A 18 7.24 -6.64 -15.54
CA ARG A 18 6.68 -5.30 -15.77
C ARG A 18 5.20 -5.38 -16.11
N GLU A 19 4.79 -6.33 -16.94
CA GLU A 19 3.41 -6.44 -17.37
C GLU A 19 2.51 -7.01 -16.26
N LEU A 20 3.00 -7.98 -15.49
CA LEU A 20 2.32 -8.45 -14.28
C LEU A 20 2.13 -7.33 -13.26
N TYR A 21 3.15 -6.50 -13.03
CA TYR A 21 3.04 -5.33 -12.16
C TYR A 21 1.96 -4.35 -12.64
N ARG A 22 1.89 -4.07 -13.94
CA ARG A 22 0.85 -3.21 -14.53
C ARG A 22 -0.55 -3.78 -14.31
N CYS A 23 -0.73 -5.08 -14.50
CA CYS A 23 -2.01 -5.73 -14.22
C CYS A 23 -2.38 -5.60 -12.74
N LEU A 24 -1.46 -5.88 -11.82
CA LEU A 24 -1.73 -5.78 -10.37
C LEU A 24 -2.09 -4.36 -9.93
N VAL A 25 -1.45 -3.34 -10.50
CA VAL A 25 -1.81 -1.94 -10.27
C VAL A 25 -3.20 -1.64 -10.83
N ALA A 26 -3.50 -2.07 -12.06
CA ALA A 26 -4.80 -1.81 -12.71
C ALA A 26 -5.98 -2.49 -11.99
N PHE A 27 -5.77 -3.69 -11.43
CA PHE A 27 -6.78 -4.41 -10.65
C PHE A 27 -6.87 -3.93 -9.20
N GLY A 28 -6.08 -2.94 -8.79
CA GLY A 28 -6.10 -2.39 -7.43
C GLY A 28 -5.58 -3.36 -6.37
N THR A 29 -4.93 -4.46 -6.76
CA THR A 29 -4.37 -5.47 -5.84
C THR A 29 -2.99 -5.09 -5.32
N HIS A 30 -2.39 -4.02 -5.85
CA HIS A 30 -1.18 -3.39 -5.32
C HIS A 30 -1.38 -1.91 -5.00
N TYR A 31 -1.61 -1.63 -3.72
CA TYR A 31 -1.33 -0.32 -3.12
C TYR A 31 0.16 -0.25 -2.81
N THR A 32 0.92 0.50 -3.60
CA THR A 32 2.29 0.88 -3.21
C THR A 32 2.22 2.06 -2.24
N GLY A 33 1.74 1.80 -1.01
CA GLY A 33 2.12 2.67 0.11
C GLY A 33 3.65 2.68 0.15
N ALA A 34 4.26 3.87 0.11
CA ALA A 34 5.70 4.02 -0.06
C ALA A 34 6.48 3.07 0.86
N ILE A 35 7.05 2.01 0.28
CA ILE A 35 7.95 1.12 1.01
C ILE A 35 9.23 1.91 1.21
N ARG A 36 9.35 2.59 2.36
CA ARG A 36 10.62 3.13 2.83
C ARG A 36 11.59 1.95 2.90
N GLN A 37 12.66 2.00 2.11
CA GLN A 37 13.77 1.06 2.22
C GLN A 37 14.23 1.01 3.69
N PRO A 38 14.52 -0.16 4.28
CA PRO A 38 15.06 -0.23 5.62
C PRO A 38 16.51 0.25 5.58
N GLY A 39 16.69 1.57 5.64
CA GLY A 39 17.94 2.17 6.06
C GLY A 39 18.15 1.84 7.53
N THR A 40 19.40 1.63 7.94
CA THR A 40 19.87 1.42 9.32
C THR A 40 19.65 2.67 10.18
N ALA A 41 18.42 3.13 10.29
CA ALA A 41 18.02 4.18 11.20
C ALA A 41 17.71 3.54 12.57
N PRO A 42 18.13 4.16 13.68
CA PRO A 42 17.74 3.71 15.01
C PRO A 42 16.22 3.63 15.09
N GLU A 43 15.73 2.59 15.75
CA GLU A 43 14.32 2.22 15.90
C GLU A 43 13.50 3.40 16.43
N GLN A 44 13.04 4.27 15.53
CA GLN A 44 12.05 5.28 15.84
C GLN A 44 10.75 4.52 15.99
N ARG A 45 10.25 4.44 17.22
CA ARG A 45 8.84 4.06 17.47
C ARG A 45 8.00 4.76 16.40
N PRO A 46 7.12 4.04 15.69
CA PRO A 46 6.17 4.70 14.80
C PRO A 46 5.50 5.80 15.62
N ALA A 47 5.73 7.07 15.24
CA ALA A 47 4.94 8.14 15.80
C ALA A 47 3.48 7.75 15.54
N GLU A 48 2.63 7.83 16.57
CA GLU A 48 1.21 7.64 16.35
C GLU A 48 0.82 8.53 15.16
N PRO A 49 0.10 7.98 14.17
CA PRO A 49 -0.26 8.77 13.01
C PRO A 49 -1.00 10.00 13.53
N GLU A 50 -0.36 11.17 13.40
CA GLU A 50 -1.02 12.43 13.68
C GLU A 50 -2.28 12.40 12.82
N GLY A 51 -3.43 12.53 13.47
CA GLY A 51 -4.72 12.45 12.82
C GLY A 51 -4.80 13.40 11.62
N PRO A 52 -5.85 13.27 10.79
CA PRO A 52 -5.93 13.94 9.50
C PRO A 52 -5.57 15.45 9.57
N PRO A 53 -4.98 16.04 8.53
CA PRO A 53 -4.61 17.45 8.53
C PRO A 53 -5.81 18.36 8.78
N ALA A 54 -5.57 19.56 9.31
CA ALA A 54 -6.62 20.56 9.52
C ALA A 54 -7.25 20.92 8.16
N GLY A 55 -8.50 20.49 7.95
CA GLY A 55 -9.20 20.61 6.66
C GLY A 55 -9.65 19.28 6.05
N HIS A 56 -9.24 18.13 6.62
CA HIS A 56 -9.77 16.84 6.19
C HIS A 56 -11.28 16.75 6.51
N PRO A 57 -12.13 16.26 5.59
CA PRO A 57 -13.57 16.18 5.80
C PRO A 57 -13.95 15.39 7.08
N GLU A 58 -13.16 14.38 7.42
CA GLU A 58 -13.29 13.59 8.66
C GLU A 58 -13.16 14.44 9.93
N ARG A 59 -12.42 15.56 9.89
CA ARG A 59 -12.31 16.52 11.00
C ARG A 59 -13.39 17.60 11.00
N LEU A 60 -13.98 17.86 9.84
CA LEU A 60 -15.05 18.86 9.68
C LEU A 60 -16.40 18.30 10.13
N CYS A 61 -16.57 16.98 10.11
CA CYS A 61 -17.81 16.30 10.49
C CYS A 61 -17.57 15.18 11.53
N PRO A 62 -17.08 15.50 12.75
CA PRO A 62 -16.82 14.50 13.79
C PRO A 62 -18.09 13.81 14.32
N GLY A 63 -19.27 14.31 13.97
CA GLY A 63 -20.58 13.76 14.35
C GLY A 63 -21.39 13.20 13.19
N MET A 64 -20.81 13.01 11.99
CA MET A 64 -21.51 12.32 10.92
C MET A 64 -21.65 10.86 11.32
N ALA A 65 -22.89 10.43 11.54
CA ALA A 65 -23.16 9.03 11.86
C ALA A 65 -22.65 8.17 10.70
N LEU A 66 -21.70 7.28 10.99
CA LEU A 66 -21.26 6.28 10.04
C LEU A 66 -22.47 5.51 9.54
N THR A 67 -22.53 5.26 8.23
CA THR A 67 -23.53 4.36 7.66
C THR A 67 -23.36 2.95 8.26
N PRO A 68 -24.40 2.11 8.25
CA PRO A 68 -24.29 0.75 8.78
C PRO A 68 -23.14 -0.08 8.18
N LEU A 69 -22.78 0.18 6.92
CA LEU A 69 -21.65 -0.46 6.25
C LEU A 69 -20.30 0.02 6.81
N GLU A 70 -20.14 1.33 6.98
CA GLU A 70 -18.92 1.92 7.53
C GLU A 70 -18.70 1.50 8.98
N GLN A 71 -19.77 1.38 9.77
CA GLN A 71 -19.71 0.82 11.13
C GLN A 71 -19.23 -0.64 11.15
N ALA A 72 -19.70 -1.46 10.19
CA ALA A 72 -19.27 -2.84 10.08
C ALA A 72 -17.78 -2.95 9.75
N ILE A 73 -17.30 -2.12 8.83
CA ILE A 73 -15.87 -2.05 8.45
C ILE A 73 -15.02 -1.58 9.63
N GLU A 74 -15.44 -0.53 10.35
CA GLU A 74 -14.75 -0.03 11.53
C GLU A 74 -14.67 -1.11 12.62
N HIS A 75 -15.75 -1.85 12.83
CA HIS A 75 -15.77 -2.95 13.79
C HIS A 75 -14.80 -4.07 13.41
N GLU A 76 -14.70 -4.43 12.13
CA GLU A 76 -13.72 -5.43 11.66
C GLU A 76 -12.28 -4.94 11.80
N LEU A 77 -12.00 -3.66 11.53
CA LEU A 77 -10.66 -3.09 11.65
C LEU A 77 -10.20 -3.00 13.11
N ASN A 78 -11.09 -2.62 14.02
CA ASN A 78 -10.81 -2.54 15.46
C ASN A 78 -10.77 -3.91 16.15
N ARG A 79 -11.19 -4.98 15.47
CA ARG A 79 -11.17 -6.36 15.97
C ARG A 79 -9.80 -7.05 15.89
N ARG A 80 -8.69 -6.33 15.65
CA ARG A 80 -7.35 -6.95 15.65
C ARG A 80 -7.05 -7.58 17.04
N PRO A 81 -6.43 -8.78 17.08
CA PRO A 81 -6.01 -9.44 18.32
C PRO A 81 -4.86 -8.71 19.01
#